data_AF-A0A6A6QNM6-F1
#
_entry.id   AF-A0A6A6QNM6-F1
#
_cell.length_a   1.000
_cell.length_b   1.000
_cell.length_c   1.000
_cell.angle_alpha   90.00
_cell.angle_beta   90.00
_cell.angle_gamma   90.00
#
_symmetry.space_group_name_H-M   'P 1'
#
loop_
_entity.id
_entity.type
_entity.pdbx_description
1 polymer ?
#
loop_
_entity_poly.entity_id
_entity_poly.type
_entity_poly.pdbx_seq_one_letter_code
_entity_poly.pdbx_strand_id
1 'polypeptide(L)'
;MAASDVLSALIPSAPGLLPYWLLITSAFSILNFVACYTSPPFFLRTYSNPYPNAPPSKPNTRSSQKSSASASDSTVLPARIFGTWTLLACILRTWAAYAPDHTDIYVITICTYLIALGHFTSEWLIYGTMTLKGGLAPPLFFSTTTTAWMLANWGTY
;
A
#
# COMPACT_ATOMS: atom_id res chain seq x y z
N MET A 1 2.10 19.55 26.68
CA MET A 1 2.12 20.01 25.26
C MET A 1 0.66 20.16 24.85
N ALA A 2 0.24 21.35 24.44
CA ALA A 2 -1.16 21.58 24.06
C ALA A 2 -1.46 20.84 22.76
N ALA A 3 -2.72 20.46 22.53
CA ALA A 3 -3.14 19.82 21.28
C ALA A 3 -2.83 20.69 20.05
N SER A 4 -2.81 22.01 20.22
CA SER A 4 -2.40 23.00 19.21
C SER A 4 -0.93 22.88 18.80
N ASP A 5 -0.04 22.56 19.76
CA ASP A 5 1.40 22.45 19.51
C ASP A 5 1.70 21.18 18.71
N VAL A 6 1.00 20.09 19.04
CA VAL A 6 1.09 18.83 18.30
C VAL A 6 0.55 19.01 16.87
N LEU A 7 -0.58 19.70 16.72
CA LEU A 7 -1.17 19.94 15.39
C LEU A 7 -0.26 20.81 14.52
N SER A 8 0.37 21.84 15.10
CA SER A 8 1.30 22.72 14.38
C SER A 8 2.57 21.98 13.94
N ALA A 9 3.07 21.05 14.76
CA ALA A 9 4.19 20.19 14.39
C ALA A 9 3.81 19.14 13.32
N LEU A 10 2.53 18.77 13.23
CA LEU A 10 2.07 17.76 12.27
C LEU A 10 1.88 18.32 10.85
N ILE A 11 1.76 19.65 10.72
CA ILE A 11 1.51 20.32 9.44
C ILE A 11 2.86 20.68 8.79
N PRO A 12 3.15 20.19 7.55
CA PRO A 12 4.35 20.57 6.84
C PRO A 12 4.36 22.08 6.56
N SER A 13 5.52 22.71 6.71
CA SER A 13 5.72 24.13 6.39
C SER A 13 6.04 24.38 4.92
N ALA A 14 6.24 23.32 4.14
CA ALA A 14 6.59 23.42 2.72
C ALA A 14 5.40 23.93 1.87
N PRO A 15 5.66 24.74 0.83
CA PRO A 15 4.62 25.30 -0.03
C PRO A 15 3.91 24.20 -0.83
N GLY A 16 2.65 24.43 -1.22
CA GLY A 16 1.88 23.56 -2.14
C GLY A 16 1.21 22.34 -1.50
N LEU A 17 0.46 21.58 -2.30
CA LEU A 17 -0.46 20.53 -1.83
C LEU A 17 0.18 19.13 -1.71
N LEU A 18 1.35 18.93 -2.34
CA LEU A 18 2.02 17.63 -2.40
C LEU A 18 2.41 17.09 -1.01
N PRO A 19 3.03 17.88 -0.11
CA PRO A 19 3.33 17.44 1.26
C PRO A 19 2.11 16.91 2.02
N TYR A 20 0.97 17.59 1.90
CA TYR A 20 -0.27 17.20 2.55
C TYR A 20 -0.81 15.88 1.99
N TRP A 21 -0.74 15.69 0.67
CA TRP A 21 -1.10 14.43 0.03
C TRP A 21 -0.22 13.28 0.53
N LEU A 22 1.09 13.49 0.64
CA LEU A 22 2.01 12.48 1.17
C LEU A 22 1.68 12.10 2.61
N LEU A 23 1.31 13.06 3.47
CA LEU A 23 0.84 12.76 4.83
C LEU A 23 -0.48 11.99 4.88
N ILE A 24 -1.43 12.31 3.98
CA ILE A 24 -2.68 11.54 3.89
C ILE A 24 -2.37 10.09 3.52
N THR A 25 -1.51 9.86 2.52
CA THR A 25 -1.12 8.51 2.11
C THR A 25 -0.30 7.78 3.17
N SER A 26 0.48 8.49 3.99
CA SER A 26 1.22 7.91 5.11
C SER A 26 0.27 7.48 6.24
N ALA A 27 -0.75 8.28 6.55
CA ALA A 27 -1.81 7.89 7.49
C ALA A 27 -2.55 6.62 7.05
N PHE A 28 -2.95 6.51 5.78
CA PHE A 28 -3.54 5.29 5.22
C PHE A 28 -2.57 4.09 5.27
N SER A 29 -1.27 4.33 5.09
CA SER A 29 -0.24 3.30 5.18
C SER A 29 -0.13 2.72 6.59
N ILE A 30 -0.29 3.54 7.63
CA ILE A 30 -0.32 3.07 9.03
C ILE A 30 -1.54 2.17 9.27
N LEU A 31 -2.72 2.57 8.78
CA LEU A 31 -3.93 1.74 8.88
C LEU A 31 -3.75 0.40 8.17
N ASN A 32 -3.16 0.41 6.98
CA ASN A 32 -2.85 -0.81 6.22
C ASN A 32 -1.83 -1.70 6.96
N PHE A 33 -0.78 -1.12 7.53
CA PHE A 33 0.18 -1.84 8.38
C PHE A 33 -0.53 -2.54 9.54
N VAL A 34 -1.36 -1.82 10.30
CA VAL A 34 -2.11 -2.41 11.43
C VAL A 34 -3.05 -3.52 10.95
N ALA A 35 -3.74 -3.33 9.82
CA ALA A 35 -4.61 -4.35 9.24
C ALA A 35 -3.84 -5.63 8.85
N CYS A 36 -2.61 -5.50 8.36
CA CYS A 36 -1.77 -6.65 7.99
C CYS A 36 -1.34 -7.49 9.20
N TYR A 37 -1.23 -6.89 10.38
CA TYR A 37 -0.84 -7.58 11.62
C TYR A 37 -2.04 -8.11 12.41
N THR A 38 -3.17 -7.41 12.38
CA THR A 38 -4.36 -7.77 13.18
C THR A 38 -5.38 -8.57 12.38
N SER A 39 -5.47 -8.36 11.07
CA SER A 39 -6.43 -8.99 10.17
C SER A 39 -5.76 -9.62 8.92
N PRO A 40 -4.82 -10.57 9.06
CA PRO A 40 -4.17 -11.20 7.91
C PRO A 40 -5.12 -11.75 6.83
N PRO A 41 -6.25 -12.40 7.15
CA PRO A 41 -7.17 -12.92 6.13
C PRO A 41 -7.69 -11.87 5.15
N PHE A 42 -7.79 -10.60 5.58
CA PHE A 42 -8.21 -9.50 4.71
C PHE A 42 -7.20 -9.23 3.59
N PHE A 43 -5.91 -9.12 3.95
CA PHE A 43 -4.82 -8.94 2.99
C PHE A 43 -4.68 -10.15 2.05
N LEU A 44 -4.85 -11.34 2.61
CA LEU A 44 -4.74 -12.57 1.84
C LEU A 44 -5.83 -12.71 0.80
N ARG A 45 -7.00 -12.11 1.02
CA ARG A 45 -8.06 -12.06 0.02
C ARG A 45 -7.62 -11.36 -1.27
N THR A 46 -6.69 -10.41 -1.16
CA THR A 46 -6.17 -9.68 -2.32
C THR A 46 -5.23 -10.52 -3.19
N TYR A 47 -4.52 -11.47 -2.58
CA TYR A 47 -3.55 -12.37 -3.25
C TYR A 47 -4.08 -13.78 -3.49
N SER A 48 -5.33 -14.08 -3.10
CA SER A 48 -5.92 -15.43 -3.21
C SER A 48 -6.86 -15.57 -4.41
N ASN A 49 -6.52 -14.91 -5.53
CA ASN A 49 -7.24 -15.15 -6.77
C ASN A 49 -7.04 -16.62 -7.22
N PRO A 50 -8.10 -17.35 -7.59
CA PRO A 50 -7.93 -18.64 -8.23
C PRO A 50 -7.20 -18.44 -9.56
N TYR A 51 -6.03 -19.07 -9.71
CA TYR A 51 -5.31 -19.09 -10.98
C TYR A 51 -6.26 -19.52 -12.11
N PRO A 52 -6.19 -18.94 -13.32
CA PRO A 52 -7.07 -19.29 -14.44
C PRO A 52 -7.08 -20.79 -14.80
N ASN A 53 -6.01 -21.52 -14.46
CA ASN A 53 -5.85 -22.95 -14.69
C ASN A 53 -5.97 -23.80 -13.40
N ALA A 54 -6.55 -23.26 -12.33
CA ALA A 54 -6.80 -24.04 -11.13
C ALA A 54 -7.72 -25.23 -11.48
N PRO A 55 -7.36 -26.48 -11.11
CA PRO A 55 -8.22 -27.62 -11.32
C PRO A 55 -9.62 -27.33 -10.77
N PRO A 56 -10.70 -27.69 -11.47
CA PRO A 56 -12.04 -27.41 -10.99
C PRO A 56 -12.22 -27.99 -9.59
N SER A 57 -12.55 -27.12 -8.64
CA SER A 57 -12.86 -27.50 -7.27
C SER A 57 -13.96 -28.56 -7.31
N LYS A 58 -13.68 -29.78 -6.83
CA LYS A 58 -14.68 -30.83 -6.74
C LYS A 58 -15.89 -30.28 -5.97
N PRO A 59 -17.13 -30.45 -6.48
CA PRO A 59 -18.31 -29.90 -5.83
C PRO A 59 -18.50 -30.63 -4.50
N ASN A 60 -18.14 -29.97 -3.41
CA ASN A 60 -18.30 -30.54 -2.08
C ASN A 60 -19.75 -30.30 -1.63
N THR A 61 -20.60 -31.31 -1.81
CA THR A 61 -21.96 -31.33 -1.25
C THR A 61 -21.87 -31.43 0.26
N ARG A 62 -21.82 -30.29 0.96
CA ARG A 62 -22.38 -30.06 2.31
C ARG A 62 -22.21 -28.59 2.70
N SER A 63 -23.36 -27.93 2.85
CA SER A 63 -23.64 -26.79 3.74
C SER A 63 -22.58 -25.68 3.89
N SER A 64 -22.86 -24.52 3.28
CA SER A 64 -22.57 -23.17 3.80
C SER A 64 -21.24 -22.94 4.52
N GLN A 65 -20.14 -23.54 4.07
CA GLN A 65 -18.82 -23.12 4.50
C GLN A 65 -18.50 -21.87 3.69
N LYS A 66 -18.98 -20.73 4.19
CA LYS A 66 -18.41 -19.41 3.88
C LYS A 66 -16.91 -19.65 3.97
N SER A 67 -16.22 -19.64 2.84
CA SER A 67 -14.78 -19.80 2.76
C SER A 67 -14.16 -18.54 3.38
N SER A 68 -14.30 -18.41 4.70
CA SER A 68 -13.27 -17.77 5.50
C SER A 68 -12.04 -18.56 5.11
N ALA A 69 -11.21 -17.95 4.25
CA ALA A 69 -9.83 -18.33 4.10
C ALA A 69 -9.27 -18.38 5.52
N SER A 70 -9.36 -19.55 6.15
CA SER A 70 -8.62 -19.85 7.36
C SER A 70 -7.20 -19.58 6.93
N ALA A 71 -6.61 -18.51 7.45
CA ALA A 71 -5.25 -18.11 7.12
C ALA A 71 -4.41 -19.37 7.28
N SER A 72 -4.07 -20.02 6.17
CA SER A 72 -3.17 -21.16 6.22
C SER A 72 -1.87 -20.62 6.78
N ASP A 73 -1.19 -21.35 7.65
CA ASP A 73 0.05 -20.87 8.29
C ASP A 73 1.04 -20.27 7.28
N SER A 74 1.04 -20.79 6.05
CA SER A 74 1.83 -20.31 4.90
C SER A 74 1.55 -18.86 4.46
N THR A 75 0.47 -18.24 4.91
CA THR A 75 0.00 -16.93 4.42
C THR A 75 0.12 -15.80 5.47
N VAL A 76 0.29 -16.13 6.74
CA VAL A 76 0.42 -15.12 7.81
C VAL A 76 1.76 -14.37 7.74
N LEU A 77 2.83 -15.03 7.29
CA LEU A 77 4.14 -14.40 7.15
C LEU A 77 4.18 -13.36 6.01
N PRO A 78 3.75 -13.66 4.76
CA PRO A 78 3.66 -12.67 3.69
C PRO A 78 2.85 -11.41 4.06
N ALA A 79 1.73 -11.57 4.79
CA ALA A 79 0.93 -10.43 5.25
C ALA A 79 1.75 -9.47 6.13
N ARG A 80 2.51 -10.00 7.09
CA ARG A 80 3.37 -9.19 7.97
C ARG A 80 4.53 -8.53 7.23
N ILE A 81 5.13 -9.23 6.26
CA ILE A 81 6.17 -8.66 5.40
C ILE A 81 5.62 -7.49 4.59
N PHE A 82 4.43 -7.63 4.00
CA PHE A 82 3.77 -6.54 3.28
C PHE A 82 3.45 -5.35 4.18
N GLY A 83 2.94 -5.61 5.39
CA GLY A 83 2.74 -4.58 6.40
C GLY A 83 4.04 -3.83 6.69
N THR A 84 5.13 -4.56 6.96
CA THR A 84 6.46 -3.97 7.25
C THR A 84 6.96 -3.09 6.10
N TRP A 85 6.82 -3.56 4.86
CA TRP A 85 7.16 -2.77 3.66
C TRP A 85 6.30 -1.51 3.53
N THR A 86 5.01 -1.60 3.87
CA THR A 86 4.10 -0.45 3.86
C THR A 86 4.51 0.59 4.92
N LEU A 87 4.95 0.13 6.10
CA LEU A 87 5.46 1.00 7.16
C LEU A 87 6.77 1.69 6.75
N LEU A 88 7.69 0.98 6.09
CA LEU A 88 8.90 1.59 5.54
C LEU A 88 8.56 2.71 4.56
N ALA A 89 7.64 2.44 3.64
CA ALA A 89 7.20 3.43 2.67
C ALA A 89 6.43 4.60 3.32
N CYS A 90 5.71 4.37 4.43
CA CYS A 90 5.12 5.41 5.25
C CYS A 90 6.18 6.38 5.79
N ILE A 91 7.28 5.86 6.36
CA ILE A 91 8.36 6.68 6.91
C ILE A 91 8.96 7.56 5.81
N LEU A 92 9.29 6.99 4.65
CA LEU A 92 9.87 7.75 3.54
C LEU A 92 8.94 8.87 3.05
N ARG A 93 7.63 8.61 2.93
CA ARG A 93 6.64 9.63 2.54
C ARG A 93 6.50 10.73 3.58
N THR A 94 6.50 10.37 4.87
CA THR A 94 6.46 11.36 5.94
C THR A 94 7.70 12.25 5.88
N TRP A 95 8.89 11.68 5.70
CA TRP A 95 10.11 12.46 5.52
C TRP A 95 10.06 13.36 4.28
N ALA A 96 9.61 12.84 3.13
CA ALA A 96 9.41 13.63 1.91
C ALA A 96 8.36 14.73 2.07
N ALA A 97 7.35 14.54 2.94
CA ALA A 97 6.36 15.55 3.22
C ALA A 97 6.92 16.73 4.04
N TYR A 98 7.75 16.45 5.05
CA TYR A 98 8.35 17.50 5.87
C TYR A 98 9.53 18.20 5.22
N ALA A 99 10.23 17.51 4.31
CA ALA A 99 11.45 18.01 3.69
C ALA A 99 11.47 17.71 2.18
N PRO A 100 10.50 18.25 1.39
CA PRO A 100 10.39 17.96 -0.03
C PRO A 100 11.57 18.53 -0.85
N ASP A 101 12.24 19.57 -0.33
CA ASP A 101 13.37 20.24 -0.99
C ASP A 101 14.64 19.37 -1.06
N HIS A 102 14.69 18.28 -0.27
CA HIS A 102 15.80 17.33 -0.33
C HIS A 102 15.61 16.36 -1.49
N THR A 103 16.32 16.63 -2.59
CA THR A 103 16.27 15.83 -3.82
C THR A 103 16.47 14.33 -3.56
N ASP A 104 17.40 13.96 -2.67
CA ASP A 104 17.66 12.55 -2.34
C ASP A 104 16.42 11.84 -1.76
N ILE A 105 15.74 12.48 -0.80
CA ILE A 105 14.54 11.93 -0.14
C ILE A 105 13.38 11.88 -1.15
N TYR A 106 13.28 12.88 -2.02
CA TYR A 106 12.29 12.95 -3.07
C TYR A 106 12.45 11.82 -4.09
N VAL A 107 13.68 11.61 -4.57
CA VAL A 107 14.04 10.54 -5.52
C VAL A 107 13.75 9.17 -4.93
N ILE A 108 14.23 8.88 -3.71
CA ILE A 108 14.00 7.56 -3.09
C ILE A 108 12.50 7.31 -2.88
N THR A 109 11.73 8.34 -2.55
CA THR A 109 10.27 8.22 -2.38
C THR A 109 9.60 7.87 -3.71
N ILE A 110 9.95 8.54 -4.80
CA ILE A 110 9.49 8.16 -6.16
C ILE A 110 9.90 6.73 -6.50
N CYS A 111 11.15 6.34 -6.25
CA CYS A 111 11.62 4.98 -6.51
C CYS A 111 10.79 3.94 -5.73
N THR A 112 10.43 4.21 -4.47
CA THR A 112 9.58 3.27 -3.71
C THR A 112 8.18 3.12 -4.30
N TYR A 113 7.59 4.19 -4.84
CA TYR A 113 6.32 4.11 -5.56
C TYR A 113 6.46 3.41 -6.91
N LEU A 114 7.57 3.57 -7.63
CA LEU A 114 7.84 2.83 -8.86
C LEU A 114 8.02 1.33 -8.60
N ILE A 115 8.73 0.96 -7.53
CA ILE A 115 8.87 -0.44 -7.12
C ILE A 115 7.51 -1.03 -6.76
N ALA A 116 6.69 -0.31 -6.00
CA ALA A 116 5.34 -0.74 -5.66
C ALA A 116 4.48 -0.92 -6.92
N LEU A 117 4.52 0.04 -7.84
CA LEU A 117 3.78 -0.03 -9.10
C LEU A 117 4.23 -1.23 -9.95
N GLY A 118 5.53 -1.44 -10.10
CA GLY A 118 6.11 -2.59 -10.80
C GLY A 118 5.70 -3.92 -10.17
N HIS A 119 5.77 -4.03 -8.84
CA HIS A 119 5.35 -5.22 -8.11
C HIS A 119 3.86 -5.52 -8.35
N PHE A 120 2.96 -4.58 -8.04
CA PHE A 120 1.51 -4.78 -8.19
C PHE A 120 1.06 -5.01 -9.63
N THR A 121 1.70 -4.35 -10.60
CA THR A 121 1.42 -4.59 -12.03
C THR A 121 1.92 -5.95 -12.48
N SER A 122 3.08 -6.42 -12.00
CA SER A 122 3.58 -7.77 -12.29
C SER A 122 2.69 -8.87 -11.70
N GLU A 123 2.21 -8.68 -10.46
CA GLU A 123 1.27 -9.60 -9.81
C GLU A 123 -0.07 -9.68 -10.55
N TRP A 124 -0.49 -8.59 -11.19
CA TRP A 124 -1.72 -8.56 -11.97
C TRP A 124 -1.56 -9.14 -13.39
N LEU A 125 -0.51 -8.72 -14.12
CA LEU A 125 -0.35 -8.99 -15.55
C LEU A 125 0.43 -10.27 -15.85
N ILE A 126 1.38 -10.65 -14.99
CA ILE A 126 2.29 -11.78 -15.22
C ILE A 126 1.86 -12.97 -14.35
N TYR A 127 1.77 -12.77 -13.04
CA TYR A 127 1.53 -13.87 -12.10
C TYR A 127 0.03 -14.16 -11.87
N GLY A 128 -0.85 -13.18 -12.09
CA GLY A 128 -2.30 -13.33 -11.97
C GLY A 128 -2.81 -13.58 -10.53
N THR A 129 -1.98 -13.30 -9.53
CA THR A 129 -2.28 -13.51 -8.10
C THR A 129 -3.27 -12.47 -7.57
N MET A 130 -3.31 -11.28 -8.18
CA MET A 130 -4.18 -10.17 -7.81
C MET A 130 -5.12 -9.80 -8.96
N THR A 131 -6.34 -9.37 -8.61
CA THR A 131 -7.31 -8.82 -9.57
C THR A 131 -7.78 -7.45 -9.14
N LEU A 132 -8.21 -6.63 -10.09
CA LEU A 132 -8.80 -5.32 -9.81
C LEU A 132 -10.02 -5.42 -8.86
N LYS A 133 -10.83 -6.48 -9.01
CA LYS A 133 -11.98 -6.77 -8.13
C LYS A 133 -11.59 -7.34 -6.77
N GLY A 134 -10.37 -7.86 -6.63
CA GLY A 134 -9.84 -8.48 -5.42
C GLY A 134 -9.18 -7.51 -4.44
N GLY A 135 -9.14 -6.21 -4.72
CA GLY A 135 -8.52 -5.20 -3.83
C GLY A 135 -7.15 -4.68 -4.31
N LEU A 136 -6.79 -4.91 -5.58
CA LEU A 136 -5.62 -4.31 -6.22
C LEU A 136 -5.83 -2.80 -6.54
N ALA A 137 -7.09 -2.37 -6.68
CA ALA A 137 -7.41 -1.01 -7.10
C ALA A 137 -6.84 0.09 -6.19
N PRO A 138 -6.93 0.00 -4.84
CA PRO A 138 -6.39 1.05 -3.98
C PRO A 138 -4.85 1.20 -4.08
N PRO A 139 -4.04 0.12 -3.99
CA PRO A 139 -2.59 0.25 -4.18
C PRO A 139 -2.18 0.86 -5.53
N LEU A 140 -2.83 0.46 -6.63
CA LEU A 140 -2.55 1.03 -7.94
C LEU A 140 -2.91 2.52 -8.00
N PHE A 141 -4.10 2.90 -7.53
CA PHE A 141 -4.55 4.30 -7.53
C PHE A 141 -3.59 5.21 -6.78
N PHE A 142 -3.22 4.85 -5.55
CA PHE A 142 -2.31 5.68 -4.75
C PHE A 142 -0.91 5.73 -5.36
N SER A 143 -0.40 4.59 -5.86
CA SER A 143 0.94 4.53 -6.43
C SER A 143 1.05 5.33 -7.73
N THR A 144 0.09 5.21 -8.64
CA THR A 144 0.09 5.96 -9.90
C THR A 144 -0.12 7.45 -9.66
N THR A 145 -1.11 7.82 -8.85
CA THR A 145 -1.44 9.22 -8.56
C THR A 145 -0.26 9.92 -7.90
N THR A 146 0.34 9.33 -6.86
CA THR A 146 1.47 9.97 -6.20
C THR A 146 2.70 10.04 -7.10
N THR A 147 3.01 8.99 -7.85
CA THR A 147 4.16 9.01 -8.78
C THR A 147 3.99 10.11 -9.83
N ALA A 148 2.82 10.18 -10.48
CA ALA A 148 2.53 11.19 -11.49
C ALA A 148 2.60 12.60 -10.90
N TRP A 149 2.05 12.81 -9.70
CA TRP A 149 2.06 14.11 -9.05
C TRP A 149 3.48 14.54 -8.64
N MET A 150 4.27 13.63 -8.08
CA MET A 150 5.65 13.92 -7.72
C MET A 150 6.52 14.21 -8.95
N LEU A 151 6.33 13.48 -10.05
CA LEU A 151 7.03 13.77 -11.30
C LEU A 151 6.58 15.09 -11.94
N ALA A 152 5.29 15.45 -11.84
CA ALA A 152 4.78 16.71 -12.37
C ALA A 152 5.30 17.95 -11.61
N ASN A 153 5.68 17.80 -10.33
CA ASN A 153 6.28 18.87 -9.53
C ASN A 153 7.81 18.72 -9.44
N TRP A 154 8.41 17.92 -10.32
CA TRP A 154 9.85 17.73 -10.36
C TRP A 154 10.56 19.05 -10.69
N GLY A 155 11.41 19.52 -9.78
CA GLY A 155 12.14 20.79 -9.92
C GLY A 155 11.42 22.02 -9.35
N THR A 156 10.17 21.88 -8.91
CA THR A 156 9.49 22.89 -8.07
C THR A 156 9.82 22.70 -6.59
N TYR A 157 10.14 21.45 -6.23
CA TYR A 157 10.71 20.99 -4.97
C TYR A 157 12.05 20.32 -5.28
#